data_AF-A0A964BU48-F1
#
_entry.id   AF-A0A964BU48-F1
#
_cell.length_a   1.000
_cell.length_b   1.000
_cell.length_c   1.000
_cell.angle_alpha   90.00
_cell.angle_beta   90.00
_cell.angle_gamma   90.00
#
_symmetry.space_group_name_H-M   'P 1'
#
loop_
_entity.id
_entity.type
_entity.pdbx_description
1 polymer ?
#
loop_
_entity_poly.entity_id
_entity_poly.type
_entity_poly.pdbx_seq_one_letter_code
_entity_poly.pdbx_strand_id
1 'polypeptide(L)' 'MDKVDIRAKIAQMAAKRDSLVELLERPNLGTLRIDVDQALEELDELIEEFNETFPEEKV' A
#
# COMPACT_ATOMS: atom_id res chain seq x y z
N MET A 1 14.53 -14.88 1.27
CA MET A 1 13.52 -13.99 1.86
C MET A 1 12.60 -14.89 2.65
N ASP A 2 12.57 -14.72 3.96
CA ASP A 2 11.73 -15.54 4.84
C ASP A 2 10.38 -14.85 5.10
N LYS A 3 9.51 -15.52 5.87
CA LYS A 3 8.16 -15.01 6.18
C LYS A 3 8.21 -13.68 6.95
N VAL A 4 9.23 -13.47 7.78
CA VAL A 4 9.41 -12.24 8.56
C VAL A 4 9.79 -11.09 7.62
N ASP A 5 10.68 -11.33 6.66
CA ASP A 5 11.04 -10.36 5.63
C ASP A 5 9.83 -9.91 4.81
N ILE A 6 8.95 -10.85 4.42
CA ILE A 6 7.74 -10.55 3.64
C ILE A 6 6.79 -9.68 4.47
N ARG A 7 6.52 -10.05 5.72
CA ARG A 7 5.65 -9.28 6.60
C ARG A 7 6.19 -7.86 6.84
N ALA A 8 7.50 -7.72 7.05
CA ALA A 8 8.13 -6.41 7.21
C ALA A 8 7.98 -5.54 5.96
N LYS A 9 8.06 -6.12 4.76
CA LYS A 9 7.82 -5.40 3.50
C LYS A 9 6.36 -4.96 3.36
N ILE A 10 5.39 -5.81 3.71
CA ILE A 10 3.98 -5.44 3.65
C ILE A 10 3.67 -4.33 4.66
N ALA A 11 4.23 -4.36 5.86
CA ALA A 11 4.09 -3.27 6.82
C ALA A 11 4.66 -1.94 6.29
N GLN A 12 5.79 -1.98 5.57
CA GLN A 12 6.34 -0.80 4.89
C GLN A 12 5.45 -0.32 3.74
N MET A 13 4.79 -1.24 3.03
CA MET A 13 3.84 -0.91 1.96
C MET A 13 2.58 -0.25 2.51
N ALA A 14 2.03 -0.75 3.63
CA ALA A 14 0.92 -0.11 4.33
C ALA A 14 1.27 1.32 4.78
N ALA A 15 2.46 1.54 5.36
CA ALA A 15 2.90 2.88 5.74
C ALA A 15 3.08 3.83 4.52
N LYS A 16 3.52 3.29 3.38
CA LYS A 16 3.62 4.05 2.11
C LYS A 16 2.25 4.39 1.55
N ARG A 17 1.28 3.48 1.67
CA ARG A 17 -0.12 3.72 1.31
C ARG A 17 -0.68 4.91 2.08
N ASP A 18 -0.49 4.96 3.39
CA ASP A 18 -0.95 6.09 4.21
C ASP A 18 -0.35 7.42 3.73
N SER A 19 0.94 7.43 3.37
CA SER A 19 1.60 8.61 2.80
C SER A 19 1.01 9.05 1.45
N LEU A 20 0.54 8.10 0.62
CA LEU A 20 -0.12 8.41 -0.65
C LEU A 20 -1.56 8.93 -0.45
N VAL A 21 -2.26 8.43 0.58
CA VAL A 21 -3.56 8.99 0.99
C VAL A 21 -3.40 10.45 1.43
N GLU A 22 -2.42 10.75 2.30
CA GLU A 22 -2.11 12.14 2.68
C GLU A 22 -1.73 13.01 1.48
N LEU A 23 -1.07 12.42 0.47
CA LEU A 23 -0.71 13.13 -0.74
C LEU A 23 -1.97 13.51 -1.56
N LEU A 24 -2.98 12.65 -1.65
CA LEU A 24 -4.25 12.95 -2.34
C LEU A 24 -5.04 14.11 -1.71
N GLU A 25 -4.88 14.34 -0.42
CA GLU A 25 -5.53 15.47 0.27
C GLU A 25 -4.94 16.83 -0.15
N ARG A 26 -3.74 16.84 -0.75
CA ARG A 26 -3.09 18.09 -1.16
C ARG A 26 -3.77 18.67 -2.39
N PRO A 27 -4.03 19.99 -2.43
CA PRO A 27 -4.51 20.63 -3.64
C PRO A 27 -3.41 20.64 -4.72
N ASN A 28 -3.83 20.79 -5.98
CA ASN A 28 -2.95 21.02 -7.14
C ASN A 28 -2.01 19.86 -7.52
N LEU A 29 -2.40 18.60 -7.30
CA LEU A 29 -1.63 17.46 -7.83
C LEU A 29 -1.56 17.40 -9.35
N GLY A 30 -2.55 17.98 -10.04
CA GLY A 30 -2.62 17.92 -11.50
C GLY A 30 -2.67 16.47 -11.99
N THR A 31 -1.81 16.13 -12.95
CA THR A 31 -1.75 14.78 -13.55
C THR A 31 -1.21 13.72 -12.59
N LEU A 32 -0.40 14.10 -11.60
CA LEU A 32 0.16 13.18 -10.60
C LEU A 32 -0.94 12.47 -9.78
N ARG A 33 -2.13 13.07 -9.71
CA ARG A 33 -3.27 12.47 -9.02
C ARG A 33 -3.62 11.08 -9.57
N ILE A 34 -3.58 10.92 -10.90
CA ILE A 34 -3.91 9.65 -11.56
C ILE A 34 -2.89 8.58 -11.17
N ASP A 35 -1.60 8.95 -11.18
CA ASP A 35 -0.52 8.04 -10.80
C ASP A 35 -0.61 7.63 -9.32
N VAL A 36 -1.01 8.56 -8.44
CA VAL A 36 -1.20 8.30 -7.01
C VAL A 36 -2.43 7.42 -6.76
N ASP A 37 -3.55 7.68 -7.46
CA ASP A 37 -4.75 6.84 -7.38
C ASP A 37 -4.42 5.40 -7.83
N GLN A 38 -3.69 5.23 -8.94
CA GLN A 38 -3.26 3.91 -9.42
C GLN A 38 -2.32 3.22 -8.41
N ALA A 39 -1.33 3.94 -7.87
CA ALA A 39 -0.41 3.36 -6.90
C ALA A 39 -1.11 2.91 -5.61
N LEU A 40 -2.17 3.61 -5.19
CA LEU A 40 -2.99 3.20 -4.05
C LEU A 40 -3.77 1.93 -4.34
N GLU A 41 -4.37 1.82 -5.52
CA GLU A 41 -5.10 0.61 -5.95
C GLU A 41 -4.18 -0.62 -5.98
N GLU A 42 -2.99 -0.49 -6.57
CA GLU A 42 -2.00 -1.58 -6.61
C GLU A 42 -1.51 -1.99 -5.21
N LEU A 43 -1.35 -1.02 -4.29
CA LEU A 43 -0.96 -1.31 -2.91
C LEU A 43 -2.10 -1.99 -2.12
N ASP A 44 -3.34 -1.57 -2.35
CA ASP A 44 -4.53 -2.18 -1.73
C ASP A 44 -4.69 -3.64 -2.18
N GLU A 45 -4.59 -3.90 -3.49
CA GLU A 45 -4.65 -5.26 -4.05
C GLU A 45 -3.54 -6.15 -3.47
N LEU A 46 -2.31 -5.64 -3.38
CA LEU A 46 -1.18 -6.39 -2.84
C LEU A 46 -1.34 -6.71 -1.33
N ILE A 47 -1.86 -5.76 -0.55
CA ILE A 47 -2.12 -5.97 0.88
C ILE A 47 -3.26 -6.97 1.06
N GLU A 48 -4.30 -6.89 0.25
CA GLU A 48 -5.40 -7.85 0.25
C GLU A 48 -4.92 -9.27 -0.09
N GLU A 49 -4.19 -9.46 -1.19
CA GLU A 49 -3.62 -10.76 -1.58
C GLU A 49 -2.72 -11.34 -0.48
N PHE A 50 -1.91 -10.50 0.18
CA PHE A 50 -1.10 -10.93 1.32
C PHE A 50 -1.98 -11.40 2.49
N ASN A 51 -3.00 -10.63 2.84
CA ASN A 51 -3.91 -10.96 3.95
C ASN A 51 -4.72 -12.24 3.69
N GLU A 52 -5.05 -12.53 2.43
CA GLU A 52 -5.69 -13.78 2.02
C GLU A 52 -4.73 -14.97 2.06
N THR A 53 -3.49 -14.76 1.62
CA THR A 53 -2.44 -15.79 1.59
C THR A 53 -1.93 -16.14 2.99
N PHE A 54 -1.86 -15.14 3.89
CA PHE A 54 -1.33 -15.27 5.24
C PHE A 54 -2.33 -14.75 6.29
N PRO A 55 -3.49 -15.40 6.47
CA PRO A 55 -4.59 -14.89 7.29
C PRO A 55 -4.26 -14.78 8.79
N GLU A 56 -3.25 -15.50 9.27
CA GLU A 56 -2.77 -15.41 10.66
C GLU A 56 -1.84 -14.20 10.91
N GLU A 57 -1.43 -13.49 9.85
CA GLU A 57 -0.45 -12.40 9.88
C GLU A 57 -1.02 -11.06 9.43
N LYS A 58 -2.36 -10.92 9.43
CA LYS A 58 -3.04 -9.70 8.98
C LYS A 58 -2.42 -8.45 9.61
N VAL A 59 -2.15 -7.47 8.75
CA VAL A 59 -1.55 -6.17 9.08
C VAL A 59 -2.59 -5.08 9.02
#